data_AF-A0AAD5BJR7-F1
#
_entry.id   AF-A0AAD5BJR7-F1
#
_cell.length_a   1.000
_cell.length_b   1.000
_cell.length_c   1.000
_cell.angle_alpha   90.00
_cell.angle_beta   90.00
_cell.angle_gamma   90.00
#
_symmetry.space_group_name_H-M   'P 1'
#
loop_
_entity.id
_entity.type
_entity.pdbx_description
1 polymer ?
#
loop_
_entity_poly.entity_id
_entity_poly.type
_entity_poly.pdbx_seq_one_letter_code
_entity_poly.pdbx_strand_id
1 'polypeptide(L)'
;PPRAMFRSQLLSVLITLFIQLGIINYQITGIKDYCDLDNKQKFYCYGSRDFYNSSILWGVIGPKRVFGGLYPALPYCFLIGLIFGLLCVAYKKLAPRKYTVYFEPAIFLGAFQNWAPTNLSYLTGGLYLGYASMHYVRKKYEAWWQKYNYLLGSGIDAGIAFSSIIIYFAVQYHEKDLNWWGNSVQYNGLDSALQDSASRLDISNAPDGYIGPRIGHFP
;
A
#
# COMPACT_ATOMS: atom_id res chain seq x y z
N PRO A 1 4.76 -30.59 -1.46
CA PRO A 1 5.22 -30.30 -2.84
C PRO A 1 6.08 -31.43 -3.42
N PRO A 2 5.95 -31.78 -4.71
CA PRO A 2 6.85 -32.74 -5.35
C PRO A 2 8.29 -32.22 -5.27
N ARG A 3 9.25 -33.10 -5.00
CA ARG A 3 10.67 -32.75 -4.75
C ARG A 3 11.29 -31.88 -5.86
N ALA A 4 10.81 -32.01 -7.10
CA ALA A 4 11.23 -31.20 -8.23
C ALA A 4 10.87 -29.71 -8.09
N MET A 5 9.63 -29.41 -7.67
CA MET A 5 9.19 -28.02 -7.42
C MET A 5 9.96 -27.36 -6.27
N PHE A 6 10.28 -28.13 -5.23
CA PHE A 6 11.06 -27.60 -4.12
C PHE A 6 12.50 -27.26 -4.54
N ARG A 7 13.14 -28.13 -5.34
CA ARG A 7 14.48 -27.88 -5.87
C ARG A 7 14.53 -26.67 -6.80
N SER A 8 13.53 -26.50 -7.67
CA SER A 8 13.48 -25.33 -8.55
C SER A 8 13.28 -24.05 -7.75
N GLN A 9 12.37 -24.02 -6.78
CA GLN A 9 12.16 -22.87 -5.91
C GLN A 9 13.43 -22.50 -5.12
N LEU A 10 14.13 -23.50 -4.56
CA LEU A 10 15.36 -23.26 -3.81
C LEU A 10 16.46 -22.65 -4.70
N LEU A 11 16.65 -23.20 -5.90
CA LEU A 11 17.62 -22.68 -6.86
C LEU A 11 17.25 -21.25 -7.31
N SER A 12 15.97 -20.99 -7.60
CA SER A 12 15.49 -19.65 -7.97
C SER A 12 15.74 -18.64 -6.84
N VAL A 13 15.44 -18.99 -5.60
CA VAL A 13 15.68 -18.09 -4.45
C VAL A 13 17.17 -17.79 -4.27
N LEU A 14 18.04 -18.80 -4.40
CA LEU A 14 19.49 -18.59 -4.30
C LEU A 14 20.00 -17.62 -5.38
N ILE A 15 19.59 -17.80 -6.63
CA ILE A 15 20.00 -16.93 -7.73
C ILE A 15 19.46 -15.50 -7.51
N THR A 16 18.17 -15.36 -7.19
CA THR A 16 17.54 -14.05 -6.96
C THR A 16 18.22 -13.30 -5.82
N LEU A 17 18.65 -13.99 -4.75
CA LEU A 17 19.34 -13.36 -3.63
C LEU A 17 20.63 -12.65 -4.03
N PHE A 18 21.48 -13.29 -4.85
CA PHE A 18 22.72 -12.67 -5.32
C PHE A 18 22.45 -11.49 -6.26
N ILE A 19 21.50 -11.65 -7.19
CA ILE A 19 21.13 -10.59 -8.15
C ILE A 19 20.59 -9.38 -7.39
N GLN A 20 19.68 -9.60 -6.45
CA GLN A 20 19.06 -8.53 -5.69
C GLN A 20 20.07 -7.78 -4.82
N LEU A 21 21.00 -8.50 -4.17
CA LEU A 21 22.08 -7.88 -3.39
C LEU A 21 23.00 -7.03 -4.27
N GLY A 22 23.36 -7.53 -5.46
CA GLY A 22 24.15 -6.78 -6.44
C GLY A 22 23.46 -5.49 -6.90
N ILE A 23 22.16 -5.57 -7.21
CA ILE A 23 21.36 -4.41 -7.61
C ILE A 23 21.28 -3.38 -6.48
N ILE A 24 21.01 -3.81 -5.24
CA ILE A 24 20.94 -2.89 -4.09
C ILE A 24 22.30 -2.21 -3.88
N ASN A 25 23.40 -2.95 -3.94
CA ASN A 25 24.74 -2.39 -3.79
C ASN A 25 25.04 -1.36 -4.89
N TYR A 26 24.68 -1.66 -6.14
CA TYR A 26 24.80 -0.72 -7.25
C TYR A 26 23.92 0.53 -7.09
N GLN A 27 22.69 0.38 -6.62
CA GLN A 27 21.79 1.51 -6.38
C GLN A 27 22.35 2.48 -5.34
N ILE A 28 22.93 1.98 -4.25
CA ILE A 28 23.49 2.81 -3.18
C ILE A 28 24.81 3.47 -3.59
N THR A 29 25.67 2.77 -4.34
CA THR A 29 27.03 3.25 -4.64
C THR A 29 27.16 3.95 -6.00
N GLY A 30 26.36 3.53 -6.98
CA GLY A 30 26.45 3.97 -8.37
C GLY A 30 25.49 5.10 -8.74
N ILE A 31 24.38 5.27 -8.02
CA ILE A 31 23.41 6.34 -8.27
C ILE A 31 23.70 7.51 -7.34
N LYS A 32 24.03 8.66 -7.92
CA LYS A 32 24.23 9.90 -7.16
C LYS A 32 22.89 10.37 -6.57
N ASP A 33 22.91 10.81 -5.32
CA ASP A 33 21.75 11.35 -4.59
C ASP A 33 20.56 10.35 -4.55
N TYR A 34 20.86 9.05 -4.36
CA TYR A 34 19.87 7.98 -4.25
C TYR A 34 18.91 8.25 -3.06
N CYS A 35 17.59 8.13 -3.32
CA CYS A 35 16.52 8.46 -2.37
C CYS A 35 16.34 9.96 -2.04
N ASP A 36 17.04 10.87 -2.71
CA ASP A 36 16.78 12.32 -2.60
C ASP A 36 15.53 12.72 -3.39
N LEU A 37 14.78 13.71 -2.89
CA LEU A 37 13.60 14.28 -3.54
C LEU A 37 13.97 15.05 -4.81
N ASP A 38 15.19 15.59 -4.89
CA ASP A 38 15.68 16.33 -6.06
C ASP A 38 16.46 15.44 -7.04
N ASN A 39 16.37 14.10 -6.90
CA ASN A 39 17.05 13.19 -7.80
C ASN A 39 16.48 13.29 -9.23
N LYS A 40 17.36 13.68 -10.16
CA LYS A 40 17.13 13.77 -11.60
C LYS A 40 16.49 12.51 -12.22
N GLN A 41 16.96 11.34 -11.79
CA GLN A 41 16.48 10.05 -12.27
C GLN A 41 15.24 9.56 -11.51
N LYS A 42 14.66 10.38 -10.61
CA LYS A 42 13.40 10.14 -9.91
C LYS A 42 13.39 8.89 -9.00
N PHE A 43 14.55 8.51 -8.48
CA PHE A 43 14.67 7.43 -7.49
C PHE A 43 14.34 7.92 -6.07
N TYR A 44 13.05 8.14 -5.78
CA TYR A 44 12.58 8.76 -4.53
C TYR A 44 12.41 7.84 -3.30
N CYS A 45 12.51 6.51 -3.48
CA CYS A 45 12.47 5.52 -2.39
C CYS A 45 11.29 5.63 -1.41
N TYR A 46 10.07 5.91 -1.90
CA TYR A 46 8.89 6.10 -1.06
C TYR A 46 8.63 4.96 -0.05
N GLY A 47 8.74 3.71 -0.49
CA GLY A 47 8.53 2.55 0.39
C GLY A 47 9.53 2.49 1.55
N SER A 48 10.82 2.65 1.27
CA SER A 48 11.85 2.67 2.32
C SER A 48 11.66 3.80 3.32
N ARG A 49 11.21 4.97 2.84
CA ARG A 49 10.92 6.13 3.67
C ARG A 49 9.69 5.93 4.56
N ASP A 50 8.65 5.26 4.06
CA ASP A 50 7.48 4.89 4.86
C ASP A 50 7.84 3.88 5.98
N PHE A 51 8.62 2.86 5.64
CA PHE A 51 9.17 1.91 6.63
C PHE A 51 10.07 2.60 7.66
N TYR A 52 10.91 3.54 7.23
CA TYR A 52 11.77 4.33 8.12
C TYR A 52 10.96 5.21 9.07
N ASN A 53 9.96 5.93 8.56
CA ASN A 53 9.06 6.76 9.37
C ASN A 53 8.27 5.91 10.39
N SER A 54 7.77 4.75 9.96
CA SER A 54 7.12 3.79 10.85
C SER A 54 8.05 3.27 11.95
N SER A 55 9.33 3.04 11.60
CA SER A 55 10.34 2.61 12.57
C SER A 55 10.67 3.69 13.60
N ILE A 56 10.69 4.97 13.19
CA ILE A 56 10.84 6.09 14.14
C ILE A 56 9.62 6.19 15.05
N LEU A 57 8.42 6.11 14.49
CA LEU A 57 7.17 6.20 15.24
C LEU A 57 7.08 5.11 16.31
N TRP A 58 7.31 3.85 15.92
CA TRP A 58 7.16 2.71 16.82
C TRP A 58 8.40 2.40 17.67
N GLY A 59 9.59 2.76 17.19
CA GLY A 59 10.86 2.51 17.87
C GLY A 59 11.33 3.67 18.75
N VAL A 60 11.47 4.87 18.18
CA VAL A 60 12.10 6.02 18.86
C VAL A 60 11.10 6.82 19.71
N ILE A 61 9.93 7.16 19.16
CA ILE A 61 8.89 7.88 19.91
C ILE A 61 8.28 6.95 20.97
N GLY A 62 8.06 5.70 20.58
CA GLY A 62 7.59 4.63 21.44
C GLY A 62 6.12 4.74 21.84
N PRO A 63 5.53 3.63 22.32
CA PRO A 63 4.09 3.53 22.56
C PRO A 63 3.59 4.47 23.67
N LYS A 64 4.43 4.82 24.65
CA LYS A 64 4.04 5.70 25.76
C LYS A 64 3.66 7.11 25.28
N ARG A 65 4.38 7.67 24.30
CA ARG A 65 4.04 8.98 23.74
C ARG A 65 2.94 8.91 22.68
N VAL A 66 2.93 7.85 21.87
CA VAL A 66 1.90 7.65 20.85
C VAL A 66 0.52 7.45 21.49
N PHE A 67 0.41 6.52 22.44
CA PHE A 67 -0.87 6.19 23.09
C PHE A 67 -1.19 7.04 24.32
N GLY A 68 -0.21 7.70 24.93
CA GLY A 68 -0.43 8.60 26.07
C GLY A 68 -0.73 10.05 25.68
N GLY A 69 -0.44 10.45 24.44
CA GLY A 69 -0.56 11.83 23.97
C GLY A 69 -1.34 11.95 22.67
N LEU A 70 -0.68 11.68 21.53
CA LEU A 70 -1.25 11.95 20.19
C LEU A 70 -2.50 11.11 19.87
N TYR A 71 -2.53 9.84 20.28
CA TYR A 71 -3.59 8.90 19.92
C TYR A 71 -4.06 8.07 21.14
N PRO A 72 -4.74 8.70 22.11
CA PRO A 72 -5.19 8.03 23.32
C PRO A 72 -6.28 6.97 23.08
N ALA A 73 -6.99 7.07 21.95
CA ALA A 73 -8.02 6.11 21.56
C ALA A 73 -7.45 4.84 20.90
N LEU A 74 -6.25 4.89 20.32
CA LEU A 74 -5.67 3.75 19.58
C LEU A 74 -5.52 2.45 20.39
N PRO A 75 -5.11 2.44 21.67
CA PRO A 75 -5.00 1.19 22.42
C PRO A 75 -6.36 0.48 22.61
N TYR A 76 -7.46 1.25 22.65
CA TYR A 76 -8.80 0.68 22.75
C TYR A 76 -9.26 0.00 21.46
N CYS A 77 -8.61 0.23 20.32
CA CYS A 77 -8.88 -0.49 19.08
C CYS A 77 -8.62 -2.00 19.21
N PHE A 78 -7.77 -2.44 20.15
CA PHE A 78 -7.62 -3.86 20.45
C PHE A 78 -8.91 -4.48 21.01
N LEU A 79 -9.63 -3.75 21.88
CA LEU A 79 -10.92 -4.20 22.41
C LEU A 79 -11.98 -4.22 21.31
N ILE A 80 -11.98 -3.22 20.44
CA ILE A 80 -12.85 -3.19 19.25
C ILE A 80 -12.58 -4.43 18.38
N GLY A 81 -11.31 -4.76 18.13
CA GLY A 81 -10.91 -5.96 17.39
C GLY A 81 -11.35 -7.26 18.07
N LEU A 82 -11.25 -7.35 19.40
CA LEU A 82 -11.71 -8.50 20.17
C LEU A 82 -13.22 -8.67 20.10
N ILE A 83 -13.98 -7.60 20.30
CA ILE A 83 -15.45 -7.60 20.17
C ILE A 83 -15.84 -8.01 18.75
N PHE A 84 -15.20 -7.41 17.74
CA PHE A 84 -15.48 -7.73 16.34
C PHE A 84 -15.17 -9.19 16.00
N GLY A 85 -14.05 -9.73 16.49
CA GLY A 85 -13.70 -11.13 16.34
C GLY A 85 -14.74 -12.06 16.98
N LEU A 86 -15.20 -11.75 18.20
CA LEU A 86 -16.27 -12.50 18.86
C LEU A 86 -17.59 -12.42 18.09
N LEU A 87 -17.94 -11.25 17.54
CA LEU A 87 -19.12 -11.07 16.69
C LEU A 87 -19.03 -11.94 15.43
N CYS A 88 -17.85 -12.02 14.77
CA CYS A 88 -17.66 -12.90 13.62
C CYS A 88 -17.82 -14.38 13.99
N VAL A 89 -17.31 -14.81 15.14
CA VAL A 89 -17.47 -16.20 15.63
C VAL A 89 -18.93 -16.50 15.99
N ALA A 90 -19.58 -15.59 16.70
CA ALA A 90 -20.99 -15.71 17.05
C ALA A 90 -21.86 -15.77 15.79
N TYR A 91 -21.61 -14.89 14.81
CA TYR A 91 -22.29 -14.92 13.53
C TYR A 91 -22.11 -16.27 12.82
N LYS A 92 -20.90 -16.81 12.77
CA LYS A 92 -20.63 -18.12 12.14
C LYS A 92 -21.29 -19.30 12.88
N LYS A 93 -21.53 -19.20 14.19
CA LYS A 93 -22.19 -20.24 15.00
C LYS A 93 -23.72 -20.14 15.05
N LEU A 94 -24.28 -18.93 15.14
CA LEU A 94 -25.71 -18.70 15.36
C LEU A 94 -26.50 -18.44 14.06
N ALA A 95 -25.88 -17.88 13.02
CA ALA A 95 -26.59 -17.54 11.80
C ALA A 95 -26.84 -18.77 10.91
N PRO A 96 -27.92 -18.77 10.10
CA PRO A 96 -28.23 -19.88 9.23
C PRO A 96 -27.14 -20.08 8.17
N ARG A 97 -26.80 -21.35 7.92
CA ARG A 97 -25.71 -21.77 7.00
C ARG A 97 -25.76 -21.13 5.61
N LYS A 98 -26.94 -20.70 5.15
CA LYS A 98 -27.12 -20.02 3.85
C LYS A 98 -26.27 -18.75 3.71
N TYR A 99 -26.01 -18.02 4.80
CA TYR A 99 -25.23 -16.77 4.75
C TYR A 99 -23.78 -16.95 5.25
N THR A 100 -23.56 -17.83 6.23
CA THR A 100 -22.24 -18.03 6.84
C THR A 100 -21.25 -18.78 5.96
N VAL A 101 -21.70 -19.45 4.89
CA VAL A 101 -20.83 -20.17 3.95
C VAL A 101 -20.05 -19.22 3.03
N TYR A 102 -20.58 -18.02 2.76
CA TYR A 102 -19.93 -17.06 1.86
C TYR A 102 -19.07 -16.02 2.58
N PHE A 103 -19.25 -15.88 3.90
CA PHE A 103 -18.52 -14.91 4.70
C PHE A 103 -17.33 -15.57 5.40
N GLU A 104 -16.13 -15.27 4.93
CA GLU A 104 -14.89 -15.67 5.58
C GLU A 104 -14.29 -14.45 6.33
N PRO A 105 -14.38 -14.40 7.67
CA PRO A 105 -13.95 -13.24 8.45
C PRO A 105 -12.49 -12.86 8.23
N ALA A 106 -11.62 -13.84 7.96
CA ALA A 106 -10.19 -13.62 7.73
C ALA A 106 -9.93 -12.78 6.47
N ILE A 107 -10.70 -12.99 5.40
CA ILE A 107 -10.56 -12.22 4.16
C ILE A 107 -11.01 -10.78 4.41
N PHE A 108 -12.12 -10.61 5.13
CA PHE A 108 -12.64 -9.29 5.49
C PHE A 108 -11.65 -8.50 6.35
N LEU A 109 -11.10 -9.13 7.40
CA LEU A 109 -10.11 -8.50 8.28
C LEU A 109 -8.79 -8.20 7.56
N GLY A 110 -8.33 -9.10 6.68
CA GLY A 110 -7.11 -8.90 5.90
C GLY A 110 -7.19 -7.69 4.96
N ALA A 111 -8.39 -7.33 4.49
CA ALA A 111 -8.58 -6.16 3.64
C ALA A 111 -8.26 -4.83 4.36
N PHE A 112 -8.45 -4.76 5.68
CA PHE A 112 -8.17 -3.52 6.45
C PHE A 112 -6.68 -3.28 6.70
N GLN A 113 -5.82 -4.28 6.49
CA GLN A 113 -4.39 -4.16 6.79
C GLN A 113 -3.63 -3.27 5.79
N ASN A 114 -4.13 -3.12 4.55
CA ASN A 114 -3.48 -2.36 3.48
C ASN A 114 -4.08 -0.97 3.25
N TRP A 115 -4.74 -0.39 4.26
CA TRP A 115 -5.36 0.92 4.11
C TRP A 115 -4.32 2.05 4.08
N ALA A 116 -3.46 2.16 5.10
CA ALA A 116 -2.41 3.19 5.14
C ALA A 116 -1.19 2.78 4.29
N PRO A 117 -0.53 3.71 3.57
CA PRO A 117 -0.77 5.16 3.46
C PRO A 117 -1.69 5.55 2.27
N THR A 118 -2.44 4.61 1.70
CA THR A 118 -3.21 4.81 0.47
C THR A 118 -4.62 5.32 0.74
N ASN A 119 -5.20 6.05 -0.24
CA ASN A 119 -6.58 6.55 -0.15
C ASN A 119 -7.56 5.60 -0.84
N LEU A 120 -8.86 5.79 -0.56
CA LEU A 120 -9.94 4.99 -1.15
C LEU A 120 -9.85 4.92 -2.69
N SER A 121 -9.46 6.02 -3.35
CA SER A 121 -9.28 6.11 -4.80
C SER A 121 -8.26 5.13 -5.37
N TYR A 122 -7.24 4.72 -4.59
CA TYR A 122 -6.27 3.71 -5.01
C TYR A 122 -6.85 2.30 -4.97
N LEU A 123 -7.80 2.03 -4.07
CA LEU A 123 -8.41 0.71 -3.88
C LEU A 123 -9.65 0.49 -4.76
N THR A 124 -10.37 1.56 -5.10
CA THR A 124 -11.62 1.48 -5.90
C THR A 124 -11.38 0.90 -7.29
N GLY A 125 -10.27 1.23 -7.96
CA GLY A 125 -9.90 0.64 -9.25
C GLY A 125 -9.78 -0.89 -9.19
N GLY A 126 -9.09 -1.39 -8.17
CA GLY A 126 -8.96 -2.83 -7.90
C GLY A 126 -10.29 -3.50 -7.58
N LEU A 127 -11.19 -2.80 -6.87
CA LEU A 127 -12.56 -3.29 -6.61
C LEU A 127 -13.34 -3.50 -7.92
N TYR A 128 -13.31 -2.53 -8.84
CA TYR A 128 -14.03 -2.65 -10.11
C TYR A 128 -13.50 -3.80 -10.98
N LEU A 129 -12.18 -3.93 -11.10
CA LEU A 129 -11.55 -5.02 -11.84
C LEU A 129 -11.78 -6.37 -11.18
N GLY A 130 -11.69 -6.42 -9.84
CA GLY A 130 -12.00 -7.60 -9.04
C GLY A 130 -13.44 -8.04 -9.23
N TYR A 131 -14.41 -7.13 -9.18
CA TYR A 131 -15.81 -7.43 -9.45
C TYR A 131 -16.02 -7.91 -10.89
N ALA A 132 -15.42 -7.24 -11.88
CA ALA A 132 -15.52 -7.66 -13.28
C ALA A 132 -14.98 -9.09 -13.49
N SER A 133 -13.80 -9.41 -12.97
CA SER A 133 -13.21 -10.75 -13.14
C SER A 133 -13.92 -11.81 -12.28
N MET A 134 -14.03 -11.57 -10.97
CA MET A 134 -14.49 -12.57 -10.00
C MET A 134 -16.00 -12.73 -9.96
N HIS A 135 -16.78 -11.72 -10.36
CA HIS A 135 -18.24 -11.80 -10.38
C HIS A 135 -18.78 -11.97 -11.81
N TYR A 136 -18.48 -11.03 -12.71
CA TYR A 136 -19.09 -11.02 -14.04
C TYR A 136 -18.52 -12.12 -14.94
N VAL A 137 -17.19 -12.14 -15.14
CA VAL A 137 -16.54 -13.10 -16.04
C VAL A 137 -16.66 -14.52 -15.51
N ARG A 138 -16.42 -14.73 -14.21
CA ARG A 138 -16.57 -16.06 -13.59
C ARG A 138 -17.97 -16.65 -13.76
N LYS A 139 -19.05 -15.86 -13.61
CA LYS A 139 -20.43 -16.34 -13.74
C LYS A 139 -20.84 -16.64 -15.19
N LYS A 140 -20.38 -15.82 -16.14
CA LYS A 140 -20.82 -15.93 -17.55
C LYS A 140 -19.90 -16.81 -18.41
N TYR A 141 -18.62 -16.90 -18.06
CA TYR A 141 -17.58 -17.57 -18.83
C TYR A 141 -16.66 -18.42 -17.92
N GLU A 142 -17.25 -19.34 -17.16
CA GLU A 142 -16.53 -20.14 -16.16
C GLU A 142 -15.34 -20.91 -16.73
N ALA A 143 -15.51 -21.58 -17.88
CA ALA A 143 -14.45 -22.38 -18.52
C ALA A 143 -13.23 -21.53 -18.93
N TRP A 144 -13.49 -20.29 -19.38
CA TRP A 144 -12.41 -19.36 -19.70
C TRP A 144 -11.71 -18.87 -18.43
N TRP A 145 -12.49 -18.50 -17.41
CA TRP A 145 -11.97 -17.97 -16.16
C TRP A 145 -11.06 -18.98 -15.44
N GLN A 146 -11.49 -20.24 -15.33
CA GLN A 146 -10.69 -21.29 -14.69
C GLN A 146 -9.34 -21.53 -15.38
N LYS A 147 -9.30 -21.40 -16.71
CA LYS A 147 -8.10 -21.64 -17.51
C LYS A 147 -7.13 -20.45 -17.52
N TYR A 148 -7.65 -19.23 -17.62
CA TYR A 148 -6.83 -18.06 -17.95
C TYR A 148 -6.74 -17.00 -16.85
N ASN A 149 -7.55 -17.04 -15.79
CA ASN A 149 -7.54 -15.98 -14.78
C ASN A 149 -6.16 -15.77 -14.13
N TYR A 150 -5.49 -16.86 -13.73
CA TYR A 150 -4.14 -16.78 -13.16
C TYR A 150 -3.10 -16.36 -14.21
N LEU A 151 -3.22 -16.86 -15.45
CA LEU A 151 -2.29 -16.49 -16.52
C LEU A 151 -2.41 -15.00 -16.89
N LEU A 152 -3.63 -14.47 -16.92
CA LEU A 152 -3.89 -13.05 -17.15
C LEU A 152 -3.28 -12.20 -16.03
N GLY A 153 -3.45 -12.61 -14.76
CA GLY A 153 -2.83 -11.94 -13.63
C GLY A 153 -1.31 -11.87 -13.77
N SER A 154 -0.66 -13.02 -14.00
CA SER A 154 0.79 -13.06 -14.22
C SER A 154 1.24 -12.26 -15.45
N GLY A 155 0.41 -12.21 -16.50
CA GLY A 155 0.67 -11.41 -17.70
C GLY A 155 0.62 -9.90 -17.42
N ILE A 156 -0.32 -9.44 -16.60
CA ILE A 156 -0.41 -8.03 -16.18
C ILE A 156 0.80 -7.66 -15.31
N ASP A 157 1.18 -8.51 -14.35
CA ASP A 157 2.35 -8.27 -13.49
C ASP A 157 3.64 -8.16 -14.31
N ALA A 158 3.84 -9.09 -15.26
CA ALA A 158 4.96 -9.03 -16.19
C ALA A 158 4.90 -7.77 -17.08
N GLY A 159 3.71 -7.42 -17.57
CA GLY A 159 3.47 -6.22 -18.37
C GLY A 159 3.88 -4.95 -17.64
N ILE A 160 3.51 -4.80 -16.37
CA ILE A 160 3.91 -3.65 -15.52
C ILE A 160 5.44 -3.59 -15.40
N ALA A 161 6.10 -4.74 -15.19
CA ALA A 161 7.55 -4.80 -15.09
C ALA A 161 8.26 -4.43 -16.42
N PHE A 162 7.75 -4.87 -17.57
CA PHE A 162 8.32 -4.48 -18.86
C PHE A 162 8.03 -3.01 -19.20
N SER A 163 6.82 -2.52 -18.92
CA SER A 163 6.45 -1.13 -19.13
C SER A 163 7.31 -0.17 -18.31
N SER A 164 7.65 -0.51 -17.06
CA SER A 164 8.52 0.34 -16.24
C SER A 164 9.93 0.48 -16.83
N ILE A 165 10.51 -0.61 -17.35
CA ILE A 165 11.80 -0.60 -18.04
C ILE A 165 11.74 0.29 -19.29
N ILE A 166 10.69 0.15 -20.10
CA ILE A 166 10.50 0.96 -21.32
C ILE A 166 10.38 2.45 -20.97
N ILE A 167 9.55 2.80 -19.98
CA ILE A 167 9.35 4.19 -19.54
C ILE A 167 10.66 4.78 -19.01
N TYR A 168 11.44 4.00 -18.25
CA TYR A 168 12.72 4.44 -17.74
C TYR A 168 13.67 4.87 -18.87
N PHE A 169 13.89 4.01 -19.86
CA PHE A 169 14.80 4.32 -20.97
C PHE A 169 14.26 5.39 -21.92
N ALA A 170 12.94 5.49 -22.08
CA ALA A 170 12.33 6.45 -23.00
C ALA A 170 12.28 7.89 -22.45
N VAL A 171 12.03 8.07 -21.14
CA VAL A 171 11.67 9.39 -20.57
C VAL A 171 12.41 9.75 -19.28
N GLN A 172 12.90 8.78 -18.50
CA GLN A 172 13.56 9.05 -17.20
C GLN A 172 15.09 9.06 -17.30
N TYR A 173 15.69 8.22 -18.14
CA TYR A 173 17.14 8.14 -18.30
C TYR A 173 17.73 9.42 -18.92
N HIS A 174 17.01 10.00 -19.88
CA HIS A 174 17.21 11.38 -20.32
C HIS A 174 15.92 12.13 -20.05
N GLU A 175 15.97 13.09 -19.11
CA GLU A 175 14.80 13.86 -18.69
C GLU A 175 14.12 14.52 -19.88
N LYS A 176 12.90 14.07 -20.17
CA LYS A 176 11.97 14.76 -21.07
C LYS A 176 10.64 14.90 -20.37
N ASP A 177 10.23 16.13 -20.08
CA ASP A 177 8.97 16.39 -19.43
C ASP A 177 7.80 16.22 -20.41
N LEU A 178 7.01 15.17 -20.20
CA LEU A 178 5.75 14.97 -20.88
C LEU A 178 4.63 15.55 -20.02
N ASN A 179 4.12 16.72 -20.41
CA ASN A 179 2.93 17.29 -19.81
C ASN A 179 1.68 16.64 -20.43
N TRP A 180 1.07 15.72 -19.69
CA TRP A 180 -0.19 15.10 -20.05
C TRP A 180 -1.04 14.89 -18.81
N TRP A 181 -2.35 14.72 -19.02
CA TRP A 181 -3.32 14.59 -17.93
C TRP A 181 -2.93 13.55 -16.86
N GLY A 182 -2.39 12.39 -17.25
CA GLY A 182 -2.04 11.35 -16.27
C GLY A 182 -0.88 11.71 -15.35
N ASN A 183 0.01 12.61 -15.77
CA ASN A 183 1.08 13.13 -14.91
C ASN A 183 0.61 14.28 -14.00
N SER A 184 -0.42 15.04 -14.40
CA SER A 184 -0.89 16.22 -13.64
C SER A 184 -2.07 15.93 -12.73
N VAL A 185 -2.93 14.97 -13.07
CA VAL A 185 -4.21 14.73 -12.37
C VAL A 185 -4.03 14.38 -10.89
N GLN A 186 -2.93 13.69 -10.52
CA GLN A 186 -2.66 13.32 -9.14
C GLN A 186 -2.39 14.54 -8.25
N TYR A 187 -1.85 15.62 -8.83
CA TYR A 187 -1.51 16.86 -8.12
C TYR A 187 -2.64 17.90 -8.10
N ASN A 188 -3.65 17.72 -8.95
CA ASN A 188 -4.77 18.66 -9.07
C ASN A 188 -5.86 18.46 -7.99
N GLY A 189 -5.74 17.43 -7.15
CA GLY A 189 -6.71 17.12 -6.10
C GLY A 189 -6.47 17.90 -4.81
N LEU A 190 -7.54 18.05 -4.00
CA LEU A 190 -7.44 18.58 -2.64
C LEU A 190 -6.44 17.79 -1.79
N ASP A 191 -6.30 16.47 -2.02
CA ASP A 191 -5.33 15.63 -1.31
C ASP A 191 -3.87 16.08 -1.55
N SER A 192 -3.54 16.56 -2.75
CA SER A 192 -2.22 17.14 -3.03
C SER A 192 -2.12 18.58 -2.53
N ALA A 193 -3.19 19.38 -2.64
CA ALA A 193 -3.21 20.75 -2.14
C ALA A 193 -3.12 20.82 -0.60
N LEU A 194 -3.64 19.82 0.11
CA LEU A 194 -3.56 19.68 1.57
C LEU A 194 -2.15 19.39 2.07
N GLN A 195 -1.20 19.08 1.18
CA GLN A 195 0.23 18.96 1.50
C GLN A 195 0.85 20.33 1.82
N ASP A 196 0.36 21.39 1.15
CA ASP A 196 0.77 22.79 1.36
C ASP A 196 -0.27 23.62 2.14
N SER A 197 -1.55 23.24 2.08
CA SER A 197 -2.67 23.95 2.70
C SER A 197 -3.18 23.16 3.90
N ALA A 198 -2.69 23.52 5.09
CA ALA A 198 -3.11 22.91 6.34
C ALA A 198 -4.64 22.97 6.52
N SER A 199 -5.24 21.81 6.77
CA SER A 199 -6.56 21.62 7.37
C SER A 199 -7.78 22.13 6.55
N ARG A 200 -8.85 21.31 6.50
CA ARG A 200 -10.18 21.76 6.01
C ARG A 200 -10.80 22.86 6.89
N LEU A 201 -10.24 23.08 8.08
CA LEU A 201 -10.64 24.12 9.02
C LEU A 201 -9.59 25.23 8.96
N ASP A 202 -10.05 26.45 8.70
CA ASP A 202 -9.22 27.65 8.77
C ASP A 202 -8.63 27.77 10.18
N ILE A 203 -7.29 27.78 10.24
CA ILE A 203 -6.50 27.85 11.46
C ILE A 203 -6.87 29.11 12.27
N SER A 204 -7.32 30.17 11.62
CA SER A 204 -7.78 31.40 12.27
C SER A 204 -9.00 31.22 13.18
N ASN A 205 -9.80 30.17 12.95
CA ASN A 205 -10.97 29.84 13.77
C ASN A 205 -10.65 28.90 14.94
N ALA A 206 -9.40 28.42 15.05
CA ALA A 206 -8.95 27.66 16.21
C ALA A 206 -8.60 28.61 17.36
N PRO A 207 -8.91 28.27 18.62
CA PRO A 207 -8.43 29.05 19.75
C PRO A 207 -6.90 29.14 19.69
N ASP A 208 -6.38 30.36 19.58
CA ASP A 208 -4.96 30.71 19.43
C ASP A 208 -4.29 30.45 18.06
N GLY A 209 -5.06 30.24 16.98
CA GLY A 209 -4.52 30.32 15.62
C GLY A 209 -3.53 29.21 15.25
N TYR A 210 -3.61 28.03 15.87
CA TYR A 210 -2.81 26.86 15.46
C TYR A 210 -3.51 25.54 15.82
N ILE A 211 -3.20 24.48 15.07
CA ILE A 211 -3.69 23.11 15.31
C ILE A 211 -2.46 22.23 15.60
N GLY A 212 -2.31 21.77 16.84
CA GLY A 212 -1.21 20.88 17.26
C GLY A 212 -0.86 21.00 18.75
N PRO A 213 0.23 20.38 19.23
CA PRO A 213 0.83 20.66 20.55
C PRO A 213 1.68 21.94 20.52
N ARG A 214 1.66 22.76 21.58
CA ARG A 214 2.40 24.03 21.62
C ARG A 214 3.91 23.78 21.62
N ILE A 215 4.65 24.67 20.97
CA ILE A 215 6.12 24.75 21.12
C ILE A 215 6.42 24.94 22.62
N GLY A 216 7.12 23.98 23.23
CA GLY A 216 7.41 23.95 24.67
C GLY A 216 6.41 23.15 25.54
N HIS A 217 5.27 22.72 24.98
CA HIS A 217 4.39 21.68 25.55
C HIS A 217 4.38 20.43 24.67
N PHE A 218 5.48 20.20 23.96
CA PHE A 218 5.74 18.87 23.41
C PHE A 218 5.95 17.93 24.61
N PRO A 219 5.34 16.73 24.61
CA PRO A 219 5.69 15.72 25.60
C PRO A 219 7.17 15.35 25.51
#